data_AF-A0A6A1TIZ9-F1
#
_entry.id   AF-A0A6A1TIZ9-F1
#
_cell.length_a   1.000
_cell.length_b   1.000
_cell.length_c   1.000
_cell.angle_alpha   90.00
_cell.angle_beta   90.00
_cell.angle_gamma   90.00
#
_symmetry.space_group_name_H-M   'P 1'
#
loop_
_entity.id
_entity.type
_entity.pdbx_description
1 polymer ?
#
loop_
_entity_poly.entity_id
_entity_poly.type
_entity_poly.pdbx_seq_one_letter_code
_entity_poly.pdbx_strand_id
1 'polypeptide(L)'
;MTETIYSVMEFHGTGDPYFGGSAADWSLYKTEDGEHAFISAAEAQRRKLVMAYFPTVADAEQAGTAASSRKGRISALPIKPRLEVPTGQISWIVGNKHVGEEDSELAEDLADRAKRAGASDPDLIAQIVAYALACHRANQALVAHFRL
;
A
#
# COMPACT_ATOMS: atom_id res chain seq x y z
N MET A 1 4.56 12.74 13.13
CA MET A 1 5.29 11.61 12.54
C MET A 1 4.75 11.43 11.12
N THR A 2 5.59 11.02 10.18
CA THR A 2 5.14 10.61 8.84
C THR A 2 4.87 9.12 8.87
N GLU A 3 3.68 8.71 8.46
CA GLU A 3 3.33 7.30 8.43
C GLU A 3 4.08 6.56 7.31
N THR A 4 4.24 5.25 7.48
CA THR A 4 4.91 4.40 6.50
C THR A 4 3.86 3.56 5.77
N ILE A 5 3.99 3.48 4.45
CA ILE A 5 3.21 2.55 3.63
C ILE A 5 4.10 1.37 3.24
N TYR A 6 3.49 0.25 2.90
CA TYR A 6 4.19 -0.99 2.61
C TYR A 6 3.84 -1.49 1.21
N SER A 7 4.82 -2.02 0.49
CA SER A 7 4.57 -2.91 -0.64
C SER A 7 4.92 -4.34 -0.22
N VAL A 8 4.57 -5.30 -1.07
CA VAL A 8 4.80 -6.72 -0.80
C VAL A 8 5.68 -7.30 -1.88
N MET A 9 6.69 -8.05 -1.46
CA MET A 9 7.52 -8.86 -2.35
C MET A 9 7.42 -10.34 -1.97
N GLU A 10 7.36 -11.20 -2.99
CA GLU A 10 7.51 -12.65 -2.86
C GLU A 10 8.92 -13.04 -3.31
N PHE A 11 9.68 -13.64 -2.40
CA PHE A 11 11.00 -14.21 -2.67
C PHE A 11 10.88 -15.70 -2.96
N HIS A 12 11.57 -16.15 -4.02
CA HIS A 12 11.65 -17.56 -4.38
C HIS A 12 12.92 -18.20 -3.81
N GLY A 13 12.77 -19.14 -2.87
CA GLY A 13 13.87 -19.96 -2.31
C GLY A 13 13.92 -20.02 -0.78
N THR A 14 14.71 -20.95 -0.23
CA THR A 14 14.81 -21.24 1.22
C THR A 14 15.78 -20.35 1.99
N GLY A 15 15.82 -19.06 1.68
CA GLY A 15 16.36 -18.06 2.60
C GLY A 15 17.66 -17.41 2.15
N ASP A 16 17.51 -16.30 1.44
CA ASP A 16 18.56 -15.29 1.51
C ASP A 16 17.96 -13.88 1.76
N PRO A 17 18.05 -13.37 3.01
CA PRO A 17 17.69 -11.99 3.33
C PRO A 17 18.74 -10.96 2.87
N TYR A 18 19.91 -11.41 2.40
CA TYR A 18 21.07 -10.57 2.05
C TYR A 18 21.29 -10.39 0.54
N PHE A 19 20.82 -11.33 -0.29
CA PHE A 19 20.87 -11.15 -1.75
C PHE A 19 19.64 -10.36 -2.21
N GLY A 20 19.78 -9.03 -2.14
CA GLY A 20 18.88 -8.11 -2.81
C GLY A 20 18.75 -8.44 -4.28
N GLY A 21 17.51 -8.39 -4.78
CA GLY A 21 17.18 -8.14 -6.17
C GLY A 21 17.81 -9.12 -7.14
N SER A 22 17.26 -10.33 -7.24
CA SER A 22 17.44 -11.11 -8.48
C SER A 22 16.25 -10.86 -9.41
N ALA A 23 16.45 -11.05 -10.71
CA ALA A 23 15.43 -10.91 -11.77
C ALA A 23 14.17 -11.82 -11.61
N ALA A 24 14.02 -12.49 -10.46
CA ALA A 24 12.92 -13.36 -10.07
C ALA A 24 12.03 -12.78 -8.94
N ASP A 25 12.38 -11.61 -8.38
CA ASP A 25 11.59 -11.00 -7.31
C ASP A 25 10.31 -10.40 -7.89
N TRP A 26 9.17 -10.86 -7.38
CA TRP A 26 7.86 -10.41 -7.82
C TRP A 26 7.26 -9.49 -6.77
N SER A 27 6.86 -8.30 -7.20
CA SER A 27 6.09 -7.39 -6.36
C SER A 27 4.62 -7.70 -6.51
N LEU A 28 3.84 -7.34 -5.50
CA LEU A 28 2.39 -7.47 -5.55
C LEU A 28 1.79 -6.29 -6.32
N TYR A 29 1.02 -6.60 -7.35
CA TYR A 29 0.31 -5.62 -8.16
C TYR A 29 -1.20 -5.87 -8.10
N LYS A 30 -1.98 -4.81 -8.31
CA LYS A 30 -3.41 -4.91 -8.54
C LYS A 30 -3.67 -5.26 -10.01
N THR A 31 -4.37 -6.36 -10.26
CA THR A 31 -4.74 -6.81 -11.60
C THR A 31 -5.94 -6.02 -12.14
N GLU A 32 -6.23 -6.20 -13.43
CA GLU A 32 -7.34 -5.56 -14.12
C GLU A 32 -8.70 -5.96 -13.51
N ASP A 33 -8.80 -7.18 -12.96
CA ASP A 33 -9.99 -7.69 -12.27
C ASP A 33 -10.12 -7.18 -10.83
N GLY A 34 -9.16 -6.37 -10.36
CA GLY A 34 -9.14 -5.81 -9.01
C GLY A 34 -8.53 -6.72 -7.94
N GLU A 35 -8.09 -7.92 -8.32
CA GLU A 35 -7.38 -8.86 -7.44
C GLU A 35 -5.90 -8.49 -7.29
N HIS A 36 -5.18 -9.22 -6.43
CA HIS A 36 -3.75 -9.06 -6.23
C HIS A 36 -2.98 -10.24 -6.81
N ALA A 37 -1.88 -9.96 -7.52
CA ALA A 37 -1.00 -10.99 -8.06
C ALA A 37 0.47 -10.58 -7.98
N PHE A 38 1.33 -11.54 -7.67
CA PHE A 38 2.78 -11.36 -7.77
C PHE A 38 3.20 -11.39 -9.23
N ILE A 39 3.81 -10.31 -9.69
CA ILE A 39 4.17 -10.10 -11.10
C ILE A 39 5.57 -9.46 -11.16
N SER A 40 6.34 -9.82 -12.19
CA SER A 40 7.64 -9.16 -12.45
C SER A 40 7.46 -7.70 -12.87
N ALA A 41 8.41 -6.83 -12.52
CA ALA A 41 8.34 -5.41 -12.89
C ALA A 41 8.18 -5.18 -14.42
N ALA A 42 8.85 -5.99 -15.24
CA ALA A 42 8.77 -5.90 -16.70
C ALA A 42 7.36 -6.24 -17.23
N GLU A 43 6.72 -7.27 -16.67
CA GLU A 43 5.35 -7.62 -17.04
C GLU A 43 4.33 -6.60 -16.52
N ALA A 44 4.50 -6.14 -15.28
CA ALA A 44 3.64 -5.10 -14.70
C ALA A 44 3.70 -3.81 -15.52
N GLN A 45 4.89 -3.40 -15.97
CA GLN A 45 5.05 -2.24 -16.86
C GLN A 45 4.37 -2.46 -18.21
N ARG A 46 4.52 -3.65 -18.82
CA ARG A 46 3.87 -3.99 -20.10
C ARG A 46 2.34 -3.94 -20.00
N ARG A 47 1.79 -4.41 -18.88
CA ARG A 47 0.34 -4.44 -18.58
C ARG A 47 -0.18 -3.14 -17.96
N LYS A 48 0.70 -2.19 -17.63
CA LYS A 48 0.39 -0.93 -16.94
C LYS A 48 -0.34 -1.15 -15.60
N LEU A 49 0.10 -2.16 -14.85
CA LEU A 49 -0.46 -2.49 -13.54
C LEU A 49 0.02 -1.51 -12.47
N VAL A 50 -0.81 -1.34 -11.45
CA VAL A 50 -0.54 -0.48 -10.30
C VAL A 50 0.02 -1.32 -9.17
N MET A 51 1.11 -0.87 -8.54
CA MET A 51 1.65 -1.60 -7.40
C MET A 51 0.66 -1.56 -6.24
N ALA A 52 0.57 -2.65 -5.48
CA ALA A 52 -0.26 -2.70 -4.29
C ALA A 52 0.48 -2.06 -3.12
N TYR A 53 -0.15 -1.06 -2.50
CA TYR A 53 0.37 -0.36 -1.33
C TYR A 53 -0.59 -0.55 -0.15
N PHE A 54 -0.03 -0.76 1.03
CA PHE A 54 -0.78 -1.12 2.23
C PHE A 54 -0.47 -0.17 3.38
N PRO A 55 -1.46 0.12 4.24
CA PRO A 55 -1.27 1.03 5.37
C PRO A 55 -0.52 0.37 6.55
N THR A 56 -0.51 -0.95 6.65
CA THR A 56 0.18 -1.69 7.72
C THR A 56 0.95 -2.91 7.20
N VAL A 57 1.90 -3.39 8.00
CA VAL A 57 2.62 -4.65 7.75
C VAL A 57 1.65 -5.83 7.69
N ALA A 58 0.67 -5.87 8.60
CA ALA A 58 -0.28 -6.97 8.69
C ALA A 58 -1.15 -7.09 7.42
N ASP A 59 -1.65 -5.96 6.90
CA ASP A 59 -2.45 -5.95 5.68
C ASP A 59 -1.61 -6.38 4.47
N ALA A 60 -0.36 -5.92 4.41
CA ALA A 60 0.59 -6.28 3.37
C ALA A 60 0.90 -7.79 3.38
N GLU A 61 1.20 -8.35 4.55
CA GLU A 61 1.48 -9.78 4.71
C GLU A 61 0.25 -10.65 4.42
N GLN A 62 -0.94 -10.21 4.86
CA GLN A 62 -2.20 -10.91 4.58
C GLN A 62 -2.49 -10.94 3.08
N ALA A 63 -2.41 -9.79 2.41
CA ALA A 63 -2.63 -9.69 0.97
C ALA A 63 -1.60 -10.52 0.17
N GLY A 64 -0.34 -10.46 0.57
CA GLY A 64 0.72 -11.28 -0.02
C GLY A 64 0.47 -12.77 0.16
N THR A 65 0.11 -13.20 1.36
CA THR A 65 -0.18 -14.62 1.64
C THR A 65 -1.37 -15.12 0.83
N ALA A 66 -2.42 -14.30 0.69
CA ALA A 66 -3.59 -14.65 -0.11
C ALA A 66 -3.29 -14.75 -1.62
N ALA A 67 -2.39 -13.90 -2.13
CA ALA A 67 -2.01 -13.86 -3.54
C ALA A 67 -0.89 -14.85 -3.93
N SER A 68 -0.16 -15.40 -2.95
CA SER A 68 0.95 -16.32 -3.21
C SER A 68 0.44 -17.67 -3.73
N SER A 69 0.68 -17.92 -5.01
CA SER A 69 0.47 -19.24 -5.62
C SER A 69 1.70 -20.15 -5.49
N ARG A 70 2.88 -19.57 -5.29
CA ARG A 70 4.18 -20.26 -5.28
C ARG A 70 4.62 -20.71 -3.89
N LYS A 71 3.92 -20.27 -2.85
CA LYS A 71 4.29 -20.48 -1.44
C LYS A 71 5.71 -19.97 -1.16
N GLY A 72 6.10 -18.86 -1.79
CA GLY A 72 7.36 -18.18 -1.54
C GLY A 72 7.37 -17.50 -0.18
N ARG A 73 8.52 -16.91 0.18
CA ARG A 73 8.62 -16.10 1.39
C ARG A 73 8.05 -14.72 1.10
N ILE A 74 6.99 -14.35 1.80
CA ILE A 74 6.36 -13.04 1.69
C ILE A 74 7.05 -12.06 2.64
N SER A 75 7.33 -10.85 2.15
CA SER A 75 7.83 -9.75 2.98
C SER A 75 7.07 -8.48 2.67
N ALA A 76 6.55 -7.83 3.71
CA ALA A 76 6.13 -6.45 3.64
C ALA A 76 7.37 -5.54 3.73
N LEU A 77 7.54 -4.66 2.75
CA LEU A 77 8.68 -3.75 2.66
C LEU A 77 8.21 -2.31 2.82
N PRO A 78 8.85 -1.51 3.69
CA PRO A 78 8.49 -0.11 3.83
C PRO A 78 8.83 0.65 2.55
N ILE A 79 7.87 1.42 2.04
CA ILE A 79 8.02 2.28 0.88
C ILE A 79 8.02 3.73 1.35
N LYS A 80 9.02 4.48 0.89
CA LYS A 80 9.01 5.93 0.99
C LYS A 80 7.99 6.47 -0.04
N PRO A 81 6.93 7.18 0.39
CA PRO A 81 6.00 7.79 -0.56
C PRO A 81 6.75 8.69 -1.55
N ARG A 82 6.24 8.74 -2.78
CA ARG A 82 6.75 9.65 -3.82
C ARG A 82 6.70 11.10 -3.32
N LEU A 83 7.63 11.92 -3.81
CA LEU A 83 7.70 13.34 -3.46
C LEU A 83 6.42 14.10 -3.83
N GLU A 84 5.67 13.63 -4.84
CA GLU A 84 4.38 14.21 -5.23
C GLU A 84 3.24 13.89 -4.25
N VAL A 85 3.40 12.92 -3.33
CA VAL A 85 2.37 12.59 -2.33
C VAL A 85 2.35 13.70 -1.28
N PRO A 86 1.25 14.46 -1.14
CA PRO A 86 1.18 15.61 -0.23
C PRO A 86 0.93 15.14 1.22
N THR A 87 1.92 14.46 1.80
CA THR A 87 1.81 13.76 3.10
C THR A 87 1.28 14.65 4.22
N GLY A 88 1.75 15.90 4.33
CA GLY A 88 1.26 16.85 5.34
C GLY A 88 -0.22 17.20 5.18
N GLN A 89 -0.68 17.43 3.94
CA GLN A 89 -2.08 17.73 3.65
C GLN A 89 -2.97 16.51 3.92
N ILE A 90 -2.52 15.32 3.54
CA ILE A 90 -3.24 14.08 3.80
C ILE A 90 -3.41 13.86 5.31
N SER A 91 -2.32 13.97 6.09
CA SER A 91 -2.37 13.83 7.55
C SER A 91 -3.32 14.85 8.19
N TRP A 92 -3.36 16.10 7.68
CA TRP A 92 -4.31 17.10 8.16
C TRP A 92 -5.77 16.74 7.81
N ILE A 93 -6.05 16.28 6.59
CA ILE A 93 -7.40 15.87 6.20
C ILE A 93 -7.87 14.70 7.07
N VAL A 94 -7.05 13.65 7.17
CA VAL A 94 -7.38 12.42 7.92
C VAL A 94 -7.51 12.70 9.42
N GLY A 95 -6.71 13.62 9.97
CA GLY A 95 -6.83 14.04 11.36
C GLY A 95 -8.16 14.70 11.73
N ASN A 96 -8.92 15.17 10.74
CA ASN A 96 -10.27 15.73 10.92
C ASN A 96 -11.39 14.74 10.60
N LYS A 97 -11.07 13.50 10.21
CA LYS A 97 -12.06 12.44 9.94
C LYS A 97 -12.44 11.72 11.22
N HIS A 98 -13.62 11.10 11.21
CA HIS A 98 -14.07 10.32 12.35
C HIS A 98 -13.33 8.98 12.39
N VAL A 99 -12.74 8.62 13.53
CA VAL A 99 -11.92 7.39 13.63
C VAL A 99 -12.71 6.09 13.41
N GLY A 100 -14.03 6.13 13.49
CA GLY A 100 -14.92 5.02 13.17
C GLY A 100 -15.43 5.01 11.72
N GLU A 101 -14.95 5.90 10.86
CA GLU A 101 -15.23 5.86 9.42
C GLU A 101 -14.62 4.59 8.82
N GLU A 102 -15.31 3.98 7.85
CA GLU A 102 -14.81 2.77 7.20
C GLU A 102 -13.64 3.11 6.28
N ASP A 103 -12.64 2.23 6.22
CA ASP A 103 -11.46 2.43 5.36
C ASP A 103 -11.84 2.56 3.88
N SER A 104 -12.90 1.89 3.44
CA SER A 104 -13.39 1.99 2.06
C SER A 104 -13.92 3.39 1.73
N GLU A 105 -14.67 4.00 2.65
CA GLU A 105 -15.21 5.35 2.47
C GLU A 105 -14.07 6.38 2.41
N LEU A 106 -13.08 6.23 3.30
CA LEU A 106 -11.90 7.08 3.31
C LEU A 106 -11.08 6.91 2.03
N ALA A 107 -10.89 5.67 1.57
CA ALA A 107 -10.14 5.37 0.36
C ALA A 107 -10.80 6.01 -0.88
N GLU A 108 -12.12 5.91 -1.01
CA GLU A 108 -12.88 6.53 -2.09
C GLU A 108 -12.78 8.06 -2.06
N ASP A 109 -13.00 8.68 -0.89
CA ASP A 109 -12.89 10.15 -0.73
C ASP A 109 -11.50 10.66 -1.14
N LEU A 110 -10.43 9.99 -0.69
CA LEU A 110 -9.06 10.41 -1.01
C LEU A 110 -8.69 10.18 -2.47
N ALA A 111 -9.13 9.07 -3.07
CA ALA A 111 -8.94 8.82 -4.50
C ALA A 111 -9.62 9.91 -5.33
N ASP A 112 -10.85 10.28 -4.99
CA ASP A 112 -11.62 11.29 -5.74
C ASP A 112 -11.11 12.71 -5.51
N ARG A 113 -10.58 13.02 -4.31
CA ARG A 113 -9.84 14.26 -4.08
C ARG A 113 -8.57 14.35 -4.92
N ALA A 114 -7.80 13.26 -5.00
CA ALA A 114 -6.58 13.22 -5.81
C ALA A 114 -6.89 13.46 -7.30
N LYS A 115 -7.91 12.79 -7.84
CA LYS A 115 -8.36 12.99 -9.23
C LYS A 115 -8.84 14.43 -9.48
N ARG A 116 -9.66 14.99 -8.58
CA ARG A 116 -10.12 16.40 -8.68
C ARG A 116 -8.99 17.41 -8.60
N ALA A 117 -7.90 17.08 -7.89
CA ALA A 117 -6.68 17.87 -7.84
C ALA A 117 -5.77 17.68 -9.07
N GLY A 118 -6.15 16.84 -10.03
CA GLY A 118 -5.42 16.64 -11.29
C GLY A 118 -4.45 15.45 -11.30
N ALA A 119 -4.45 14.59 -10.28
CA ALA A 119 -3.67 13.35 -10.33
C ALA A 119 -4.25 12.41 -11.39
N SER A 120 -3.43 12.05 -12.38
CA SER A 120 -3.77 11.11 -13.46
C SER A 120 -2.97 9.81 -13.40
N ASP A 121 -1.89 9.80 -12.62
CA ASP A 121 -1.02 8.64 -12.40
C ASP A 121 -1.65 7.69 -11.37
N PRO A 122 -2.05 6.46 -11.76
CA PRO A 122 -2.68 5.51 -10.85
C PRO A 122 -1.80 5.09 -9.67
N ASP A 123 -0.47 5.01 -9.86
CA ASP A 123 0.46 4.66 -8.78
C ASP A 123 0.54 5.79 -7.75
N LEU A 124 0.50 7.04 -8.20
CA LEU A 124 0.44 8.19 -7.30
C LEU A 124 -0.85 8.19 -6.48
N ILE A 125 -1.99 7.93 -7.12
CA ILE A 125 -3.29 7.84 -6.43
C ILE A 125 -3.28 6.70 -5.41
N ALA A 126 -2.74 5.54 -5.77
CA ALA A 126 -2.65 4.40 -4.86
C ALA A 126 -1.78 4.70 -3.62
N GLN A 127 -0.65 5.38 -3.80
CA GLN A 127 0.18 5.82 -2.66
C GLN A 127 -0.51 6.87 -1.78
N ILE A 128 -1.27 7.80 -2.38
CA ILE A 128 -2.07 8.79 -1.63
C ILE A 128 -3.10 8.08 -0.75
N VAL A 129 -3.83 7.12 -1.32
CA VAL A 129 -4.85 6.34 -0.61
C VAL A 129 -4.20 5.51 0.51
N ALA A 130 -3.15 4.74 0.21
CA ALA A 130 -2.48 3.93 1.22
C ALA A 130 -1.91 4.76 2.37
N TYR A 131 -1.33 5.94 2.08
CA TYR A 131 -0.81 6.83 3.11
C TYR A 131 -1.92 7.43 3.98
N ALA A 132 -3.07 7.78 3.37
CA ALA A 132 -4.23 8.25 4.12
C ALA A 132 -4.78 7.18 5.08
N LEU A 133 -4.87 5.93 4.60
CA LEU A 133 -5.26 4.79 5.42
C LEU A 133 -4.25 4.55 6.55
N ALA A 134 -2.94 4.70 6.30
CA ALA A 134 -1.92 4.57 7.34
C ALA A 134 -2.11 5.61 8.46
N CYS A 135 -2.35 6.87 8.09
CA CYS A 135 -2.72 7.92 9.06
C CYS A 135 -3.99 7.58 9.84
N HIS A 136 -4.99 7.03 9.17
CA HIS A 136 -6.26 6.69 9.79
C HIS A 136 -6.13 5.55 10.81
N ARG A 137 -5.40 4.49 10.44
CA ARG A 137 -5.10 3.37 11.33
C ARG A 137 -4.24 3.79 12.52
N ALA A 138 -3.29 4.69 12.33
CA ALA A 138 -2.53 5.28 13.44
C ALA A 138 -3.44 6.02 14.42
N ASN A 139 -4.39 6.82 13.92
CA ASN A 139 -5.37 7.52 14.76
C ASN A 139 -6.30 6.54 15.51
N GLN A 140 -6.77 5.49 14.84
CA GLN A 140 -7.57 4.43 15.47
C GLN A 140 -6.80 3.73 16.59
N ALA A 141 -5.54 3.38 16.34
CA ALA A 141 -4.67 2.75 17.34
C ALA A 141 -4.45 3.66 18.55
N LEU A 142 -4.26 4.97 18.34
CA LEU A 142 -4.15 5.94 19.43
C LEU A 142 -5.44 6.00 20.27
N VAL A 143 -6.61 6.06 19.62
CA VAL A 143 -7.90 6.06 20.34
C VAL A 143 -8.09 4.77 21.14
N ALA A 144 -7.75 3.61 20.56
CA ALA A 144 -7.78 2.34 21.26
C ALA A 144 -6.82 2.31 22.46
N HIS A 145 -5.64 2.92 22.34
CA HIS A 145 -4.67 2.99 23.43
C HIS A 145 -5.16 3.84 24.63
N PHE A 146 -5.88 4.93 24.37
CA PHE A 146 -6.40 5.81 25.43
C PHE A 146 -7.76 5.37 26.00
N ARG A 147 -8.47 4.48 25.30
CA ARG A 147 -9.70 3.84 25.81
C ARG A 147 -9.31 2.55 26.54
N LEU A 148 -9.09 2.66 27.86
CA LEU A 148 -9.00 1.51 28.79
C LEU A 148 -10.24 0.61 28.66
#